data_AF-A0A399NU02-F1
#
_entry.id   AF-A0A399NU02-F1
#
_cell.length_a   1.000
_cell.length_b   1.000
_cell.length_c   1.000
_cell.angle_alpha   90.00
_cell.angle_beta   90.00
_cell.angle_gamma   90.00
#
_symmetry.space_group_name_H-M   'P 1'
#
loop_
_entity.id
_entity.type
_entity.pdbx_description
1 polymer ?
#
loop_
_entity_poly.entity_id
_entity_poly.type
_entity_poly.pdbx_seq_one_letter_code
_entity_poly.pdbx_strand_id
1 'polypeptide(L)' 'GDDAAIATARERVSLAKHGLGERGPRWWDEPEDARLERAREALRALEALDASG' A
#
# COMPACT_ATOMS: atom_id res chain seq x y z
N GLY A 1 -7.43 23.15 8.66
CA GLY A 1 -6.86 21.80 8.60
C GLY A 1 -5.67 21.84 7.69
N ASP A 2 -4.70 20.97 7.90
CA ASP A 2 -3.58 20.83 6.97
C ASP A 2 -3.97 19.83 5.88
N ASP A 3 -4.39 20.36 4.73
CA ASP A 3 -4.87 19.56 3.60
C ASP A 3 -3.75 18.70 2.99
N ALA A 4 -2.49 19.15 3.08
CA ALA A 4 -1.33 18.39 2.62
C ALA A 4 -1.08 17.18 3.53
N ALA A 5 -1.10 17.38 4.85
CA ALA A 5 -0.98 16.26 5.81
C ALA A 5 -2.10 15.22 5.64
N ILE A 6 -3.33 15.67 5.36
CA ILE A 6 -4.47 14.78 5.07
C ILE A 6 -4.24 14.01 3.76
N ALA A 7 -3.72 14.66 2.72
CA ALA A 7 -3.42 14.00 1.45
C ALA A 7 -2.35 12.90 1.61
N THR A 8 -1.25 13.20 2.29
CA THR A 8 -0.19 12.21 2.59
C THR A 8 -0.73 11.04 3.41
N ALA A 9 -1.58 11.30 4.41
CA ALA A 9 -2.19 10.23 5.20
C ALA A 9 -3.09 9.32 4.35
N ARG A 10 -3.87 9.89 3.42
CA ARG A 10 -4.71 9.12 2.49
C ARG A 10 -3.87 8.28 1.53
N GLU A 11 -2.75 8.82 1.04
CA GLU A 11 -1.83 8.11 0.17
C GLU A 11 -1.21 6.90 0.87
N ARG A 12 -0.68 7.07 2.09
CA ARG A 12 -0.17 5.96 2.92
C ARG A 12 -1.21 4.86 3.11
N VAL A 13 -2.44 5.21 3.49
CA VAL A 13 -3.52 4.23 3.68
C VAL A 13 -3.86 3.53 2.37
N SER A 14 -3.90 4.25 1.26
CA SER A 14 -4.17 3.66 -0.05
C SER A 14 -3.11 2.63 -0.40
N LEU A 15 -1.81 2.95 -0.27
CA LEU A 15 -0.72 2.01 -0.55
C LEU A 15 -0.81 0.75 0.29
N ALA A 16 -1.02 0.89 1.61
CA ALA A 16 -1.14 -0.25 2.52
C ALA A 16 -2.30 -1.18 2.12
N LYS A 17 -3.48 -0.62 1.81
CA LYS A 17 -4.67 -1.39 1.42
C LYS A 17 -4.46 -2.17 0.13
N HIS A 18 -3.81 -1.57 -0.86
CA HIS A 18 -3.48 -2.27 -2.10
C HIS A 18 -2.48 -3.40 -1.87
N GLY A 19 -1.44 -3.17 -1.06
CA GLY A 19 -0.47 -4.20 -0.69
C GLY A 19 -1.10 -5.40 0.03
N LEU A 20 -2.09 -5.15 0.88
CA LEU A 20 -2.88 -6.18 1.58
C LEU A 20 -3.88 -6.91 0.67
N GLY A 21 -4.06 -6.48 -0.57
CA GLY A 21 -4.99 -7.12 -1.52
C GLY A 21 -6.46 -6.75 -1.29
N GLU A 22 -6.76 -5.57 -0.72
CA GLU A 22 -8.16 -5.09 -0.63
C GLU A 22 -8.80 -4.83 -2.01
N ARG A 23 -7.99 -4.81 -3.08
CA ARG A 23 -8.45 -4.76 -4.48
C ARG A 23 -7.92 -5.97 -5.24
N GLY A 24 -8.76 -6.51 -6.13
CA GLY A 24 -8.41 -7.62 -7.02
C GLY A 24 -9.22 -8.88 -6.73
N PRO A 25 -8.75 -10.06 -7.18
CA PRO A 25 -9.33 -11.36 -6.84
C PRO A 25 -9.40 -11.57 -5.31
N ARG A 26 -10.17 -12.56 -4.86
CA ARG A 26 -10.18 -12.92 -3.44
C ARG A 26 -8.76 -13.37 -3.06
N TRP A 27 -8.18 -12.81 -1.99
CA TRP A 27 -6.77 -13.04 -1.68
C TRP A 27 -6.41 -14.53 -1.49
N TRP A 28 -7.34 -15.37 -1.05
CA TRP A 28 -7.12 -16.81 -0.90
C TRP A 28 -7.17 -17.60 -2.22
N ASP A 29 -7.59 -16.98 -3.31
CA ASP A 29 -7.48 -17.55 -4.66
C ASP A 29 -6.11 -17.22 -5.31
N GLU A 30 -5.30 -16.37 -4.68
CA GLU A 30 -4.02 -15.92 -5.23
C GLU A 30 -2.84 -16.77 -4.74
N PRO A 31 -1.85 -17.05 -5.62
CA PRO A 31 -0.60 -17.67 -5.20
C PRO A 31 0.06 -16.88 -4.07
N GLU A 32 0.64 -17.60 -3.11
CA GLU A 32 1.32 -16.97 -1.97
C GLU A 32 2.43 -16.01 -2.39
N ASP A 33 3.24 -16.41 -3.37
CA ASP A 33 4.32 -15.57 -3.89
C ASP A 33 3.82 -14.25 -4.48
N ALA A 34 2.67 -14.27 -5.16
CA ALA A 34 2.05 -13.06 -5.71
C ALA A 34 1.55 -12.12 -4.59
N ARG A 35 0.99 -12.68 -3.51
CA ARG A 35 0.59 -11.90 -2.33
C ARG A 35 1.80 -11.27 -1.64
N LEU A 36 2.87 -12.04 -1.46
CA LEU A 36 4.10 -11.57 -0.85
C LEU A 36 4.78 -10.48 -1.68
N GLU A 37 4.80 -10.61 -3.02
CA GLU A 37 5.42 -9.59 -3.86
C GLU A 37 4.66 -8.27 -3.80
N ARG A 38 3.32 -8.28 -3.86
CA ARG A 38 2.54 -7.06 -3.68
C ARG A 38 2.75 -6.41 -2.32
N ALA A 39 2.82 -7.20 -1.26
CA ALA A 39 3.09 -6.68 0.08
C ALA A 39 4.46 -5.99 0.14
N ARG A 40 5.49 -6.60 -0.46
CA ARG A 40 6.84 -6.02 -0.56
C ARG A 40 6.87 -4.74 -1.40
N GLU A 41 6.14 -4.70 -2.51
CA GLU A 41 6.01 -3.52 -3.35
C GLU A 41 5.38 -2.35 -2.59
N ALA A 42 4.28 -2.60 -1.87
CA ALA A 42 3.63 -1.59 -1.05
C ALA A 42 4.54 -1.07 0.08
N LEU A 43 5.32 -1.95 0.72
CA LEU A 43 6.31 -1.54 1.72
C LEU A 43 7.38 -0.62 1.13
N ARG A 44 7.96 -0.97 -0.02
CA ARG A 44 8.93 -0.10 -0.72
C ARG A 44 8.35 1.27 -1.07
N ALA A 45 7.08 1.30 -1.50
CA ALA A 45 6.40 2.55 -1.81
C ALA A 45 6.14 3.41 -0.56
N LEU A 46 5.76 2.78 0.56
CA LEU A 46 5.59 3.46 1.85
C LEU A 46 6.92 4.04 2.36
N GLU A 47 8.00 3.27 2.29
CA GLU A 47 9.34 3.73 2.66
C GLU A 47 9.78 4.93 1.80
N ALA A 48 9.53 4.89 0.49
CA ALA A 48 9.84 5.99 -0.41
C ALA A 48 9.00 7.25 -0.08
N LEU A 49 7.72 7.08 0.23
CA LEU A 49 6.83 8.17 0.63
C LEU A 49 7.29 8.79 1.94
N ASP A 50 7.66 7.99 2.94
CA ASP A 50 8.16 8.44 4.23
C ASP A 50 9.51 9.15 4.13
N ALA A 51 10.37 8.74 3.20
CA ALA A 51 11.64 9.41 2.93
C ALA A 51 11.49 10.76 2.19
N SER A 52 10.31 11.05 1.63
CA SER A 52 10.04 12.22 0.80
C SER A 52 9.30 13.38 1.50
N GLY A 53 8.85 13.16 2.74
CA GLY A 53 8.17 14.17 3.59
C GLY A 53 9.03 14.63 4.75
#